data_AF-A0A543BMU2-F1
#
_entry.id   AF-A0A543BMU2-F1
#
_cell.length_a   1.000
_cell.length_b   1.000
_cell.length_c   1.000
_cell.angle_alpha   90.00
_cell.angle_beta   90.00
_cell.angle_gamma   90.00
#
_symmetry.space_group_name_H-M   'P 1'
#
loop_
_entity.id
_entity.type
_entity.pdbx_description
1 polymer ?
#
loop_
_entity_poly.entity_id
_entity_poly.type
_entity_poly.pdbx_seq_one_letter_code
_entity_poly.pdbx_strand_id
1 'polypeptide(L)'
;MDLRTLRAQRLTWVAGGVLLLLSVAVGLAARGPLAGLSPGKDWLFTAAVVLLVIGIGRGGSITARRVVGTLATILLAIAPMTQSYWFTLLPDNTGDPNAAEDAWVLVATAYFGILLVLAVISVVEIARARVIPSPWRWAPLWVMVWTPVTYAIGLAFFSAAPLGTAVASFGAIFSLCGPAVGVAFLGVLAIVLGMRTAPAAAPDERWHHWFDDAGAGAPLPSIDSSDTESAARDAERGRRQD
;
A
#
# COMPACT_ATOMS: atom_id res chain seq x y z
N MET A 1 -12.53 19.91 1.93
CA MET A 1 -12.09 18.62 2.52
C MET A 1 -11.29 18.94 3.78
N ASP A 2 -11.68 18.44 4.94
CA ASP A 2 -11.09 18.83 6.24
C ASP A 2 -9.67 18.25 6.38
N LEU A 3 -8.70 19.04 6.88
CA LEU A 3 -7.30 18.62 7.08
C LEU A 3 -7.19 17.33 7.90
N ARG A 4 -8.13 17.09 8.83
CA ARG A 4 -8.21 15.85 9.61
C ARG A 4 -8.49 14.63 8.73
N THR A 5 -9.32 14.77 7.70
CA THR A 5 -9.67 13.69 6.78
C THR A 5 -8.51 13.30 5.87
N LEU A 6 -7.72 14.28 5.41
CA LEU A 6 -6.51 14.05 4.61
C LEU A 6 -5.42 13.34 5.43
N ARG A 7 -5.22 13.72 6.69
CA ARG A 7 -4.26 13.05 7.59
C ARG A 7 -4.68 11.61 7.90
N ALA A 8 -5.96 11.38 8.19
CA ALA A 8 -6.49 10.04 8.45
C ALA A 8 -6.39 9.13 7.22
N GLN A 9 -6.65 9.68 6.02
CA GLN A 9 -6.43 8.99 4.76
C GLN A 9 -4.95 8.64 4.59
N ARG A 10 -4.02 9.59 4.72
CA ARG A 10 -2.57 9.31 4.63
C ARG A 10 -2.13 8.21 5.60
N LEU A 11 -2.54 8.28 6.86
CA LEU A 11 -2.20 7.27 7.87
C LEU A 11 -2.71 5.88 7.48
N THR A 12 -3.95 5.77 7.00
CA THR A 12 -4.52 4.50 6.54
C THR A 12 -3.69 3.89 5.42
N TRP A 13 -3.35 4.69 4.41
CA TRP A 13 -2.68 4.21 3.20
C TRP A 13 -1.22 3.81 3.48
N VAL A 14 -0.51 4.63 4.26
CA VAL A 14 0.87 4.31 4.67
C VAL A 14 0.91 3.12 5.61
N ALA A 15 0.05 3.09 6.64
CA ALA A 15 0.01 1.97 7.59
C ALA A 15 -0.37 0.65 6.90
N GLY A 16 -1.39 0.68 6.03
CA GLY A 16 -1.79 -0.48 5.25
C GLY A 16 -0.69 -0.97 4.32
N GLY A 17 0.01 -0.06 3.63
CA GLY A 17 1.14 -0.43 2.78
C GLY A 17 2.34 -0.99 3.56
N VAL A 18 2.65 -0.43 4.72
CA VAL A 18 3.70 -0.96 5.63
C VAL A 18 3.33 -2.35 6.14
N LEU A 19 2.07 -2.57 6.54
CA LEU A 19 1.61 -3.90 6.96
C LEU A 19 1.71 -4.93 5.83
N LEU A 20 1.40 -4.56 4.58
CA LEU A 20 1.58 -5.45 3.42
C LEU A 20 3.05 -5.81 3.22
N LEU A 21 3.96 -4.85 3.32
CA LEU A 21 5.40 -5.11 3.21
C LEU A 21 5.91 -5.99 4.36
N LEU A 22 5.43 -5.77 5.59
CA LEU A 22 5.74 -6.62 6.73
C LEU A 22 5.22 -8.04 6.53
N SER A 23 4.01 -8.22 6.01
CA SER A 23 3.47 -9.55 5.69
C SER A 23 4.39 -10.29 4.71
N VAL A 24 4.85 -9.61 3.65
CA VAL A 24 5.79 -10.19 2.68
C VAL A 24 7.12 -10.55 3.35
N ALA A 25 7.68 -9.65 4.17
CA ALA A 25 8.92 -9.90 4.90
C ALA A 25 8.80 -11.10 5.84
N VAL A 26 7.70 -11.22 6.59
CA VAL A 26 7.43 -12.37 7.47
C VAL A 26 7.27 -13.64 6.64
N GLY A 27 6.56 -13.61 5.51
CA GLY A 27 6.42 -14.78 4.62
C GLY A 27 7.75 -15.25 4.03
N LEU A 28 8.67 -14.32 3.74
CA LEU A 28 10.02 -14.65 3.29
C LEU A 28 10.90 -15.19 4.42
N ALA A 29 10.78 -14.64 5.62
CA ALA A 29 11.58 -15.00 6.80
C ALA A 29 11.10 -16.26 7.53
N ALA A 30 9.82 -16.59 7.45
CA ALA A 30 9.21 -17.77 8.08
C ALA A 30 9.57 -19.07 7.35
N ARG A 31 10.86 -19.41 7.32
CA ARG A 31 11.41 -20.61 6.68
C ARG A 31 12.27 -21.40 7.66
N GLY A 32 12.33 -22.72 7.44
CA GLY A 32 13.14 -23.63 8.25
C GLY A 32 12.78 -23.54 9.74
N PRO A 33 13.73 -23.24 10.65
CA PRO A 33 13.46 -23.11 12.08
C PRO A 33 12.37 -22.08 12.45
N LEU A 34 12.12 -21.11 11.55
CA LEU A 34 11.13 -20.04 11.74
C LEU A 34 9.78 -20.35 11.09
N ALA A 35 9.57 -21.57 10.58
CA ALA A 35 8.32 -21.95 9.91
C ALA A 35 7.07 -21.78 10.80
N GLY A 36 7.22 -21.86 12.13
CA GLY A 36 6.13 -21.60 13.09
C GLY A 36 5.57 -20.18 13.03
N LEU A 37 6.29 -19.22 12.45
CA LEU A 37 5.81 -17.85 12.23
C LEU A 37 4.94 -17.70 10.96
N SER A 38 4.81 -18.75 10.15
CA SER A 38 4.05 -18.74 8.90
C SER A 38 2.61 -18.19 9.06
N PRO A 39 1.83 -18.55 10.10
CA PRO A 39 0.49 -17.99 10.28
C PRO A 39 0.50 -16.47 10.46
N GLY A 40 1.58 -15.93 11.03
CA GLY A 40 1.74 -14.49 11.25
C GLY A 40 1.64 -13.68 9.96
N LYS A 41 2.16 -14.19 8.84
CA LYS A 41 2.08 -13.49 7.54
C LYS A 41 0.62 -13.27 7.10
N ASP A 42 -0.25 -14.25 7.35
CA ASP A 42 -1.65 -14.25 6.92
C ASP A 42 -2.49 -13.32 7.79
N TRP A 43 -2.21 -13.29 9.10
CA TRP A 43 -2.77 -12.29 10.01
C TRP A 43 -2.38 -10.86 9.62
N LEU A 44 -1.09 -10.62 9.35
CA LEU A 44 -0.63 -9.30 8.90
C LEU A 44 -1.26 -8.91 7.57
N PHE A 45 -1.32 -9.83 6.60
CA PHE A 45 -1.95 -9.60 5.30
C PHE A 45 -3.42 -9.21 5.46
N THR A 46 -4.16 -10.01 6.23
CA THR A 46 -5.59 -9.78 6.49
C THR A 46 -5.81 -8.43 7.17
N ALA A 47 -5.03 -8.13 8.22
CA ALA A 47 -5.11 -6.85 8.91
C ALA A 47 -4.82 -5.67 7.97
N ALA A 48 -3.81 -5.80 7.09
CA ALA A 48 -3.48 -4.78 6.10
C ALA A 48 -4.64 -4.50 5.14
N VAL A 49 -5.21 -5.56 4.56
CA VAL A 49 -6.30 -5.47 3.59
C VAL A 49 -7.57 -4.92 4.25
N VAL A 50 -7.93 -5.42 5.44
CA VAL A 50 -9.08 -4.93 6.21
C VAL A 50 -8.91 -3.44 6.54
N LEU A 51 -7.73 -3.02 6.97
CA LEU A 51 -7.43 -1.62 7.25
C LEU A 51 -7.59 -0.73 6.01
N LEU A 52 -7.09 -1.16 4.85
CA LEU A 52 -7.20 -0.43 3.59
C LEU A 52 -8.65 -0.34 3.07
N VAL A 53 -9.42 -1.42 3.23
CA VAL A 53 -10.81 -1.50 2.75
C VAL A 53 -11.73 -0.69 3.65
N ILE A 54 -11.64 -0.84 4.97
CA ILE A 54 -12.49 -0.10 5.92
C ILE A 54 -12.08 1.37 5.96
N GLY A 55 -10.77 1.62 5.98
CA GLY A 55 -10.16 2.93 6.08
C GLY A 55 -10.36 3.60 7.45
N ILE A 56 -9.42 4.45 7.85
CA ILE A 56 -9.58 5.31 9.03
C ILE A 56 -10.33 6.57 8.59
N GLY A 57 -11.62 6.66 8.94
CA GLY A 57 -12.46 7.85 8.72
C GLY A 57 -13.31 7.84 7.44
N ARG A 58 -13.94 8.99 7.13
CA ARG A 58 -14.96 9.10 6.05
C ARG A 58 -14.37 9.04 4.62
N GLY A 59 -13.06 9.29 4.45
CA GLY A 59 -12.39 9.32 3.14
C GLY A 59 -11.22 8.34 2.95
N GLY A 60 -10.93 7.48 3.93
CA GLY A 60 -9.76 6.59 3.90
C GLY A 60 -9.94 5.26 3.15
N SER A 61 -11.18 4.86 2.87
CA SER A 61 -11.54 3.54 2.31
C SER A 61 -11.24 3.44 0.80
N ILE A 62 -10.53 2.39 0.39
CA ILE A 62 -10.24 2.11 -1.03
C ILE A 62 -11.52 1.77 -1.82
N THR A 63 -12.52 1.15 -1.19
CA THR A 63 -13.76 0.70 -1.85
C THR A 63 -14.84 1.78 -1.89
N ALA A 64 -14.54 3.00 -1.43
CA ALA A 64 -15.54 4.07 -1.25
C ALA A 64 -16.78 3.60 -0.45
N ARG A 65 -16.60 2.64 0.47
CA ARG A 65 -17.66 2.01 1.30
C ARG A 65 -18.74 1.25 0.52
N ARG A 66 -18.46 0.81 -0.72
CA ARG A 66 -19.36 -0.11 -1.43
C ARG A 66 -19.35 -1.47 -0.73
N VAL A 67 -20.47 -1.82 -0.10
CA VAL A 67 -20.63 -3.02 0.74
C VAL A 67 -20.18 -4.29 0.00
N VAL A 68 -20.57 -4.43 -1.27
CA VAL A 68 -20.22 -5.60 -2.09
C VAL A 68 -18.70 -5.74 -2.28
N GLY A 69 -18.02 -4.66 -2.70
CA GLY A 69 -16.56 -4.68 -2.90
C GLY A 69 -15.81 -4.88 -1.58
N THR A 70 -16.29 -4.28 -0.49
CA THR A 70 -15.73 -4.45 0.85
C THR A 70 -15.83 -5.89 1.32
N LEU A 71 -17.01 -6.50 1.25
CA LEU A 71 -17.21 -7.89 1.67
C LEU A 71 -16.40 -8.85 0.80
N ALA A 72 -16.40 -8.67 -0.53
CA ALA A 72 -15.61 -9.50 -1.42
C ALA A 72 -14.11 -9.45 -1.09
N THR A 73 -13.58 -8.25 -0.81
CA THR A 73 -12.17 -8.07 -0.49
C THR A 73 -11.83 -8.65 0.89
N ILE A 74 -12.72 -8.52 1.87
CA ILE A 74 -12.55 -9.12 3.20
C ILE A 74 -12.56 -10.65 3.12
N LEU A 75 -13.52 -11.23 2.39
CA LEU A 75 -13.59 -12.68 2.18
C LEU A 75 -12.33 -13.20 1.48
N LEU A 76 -11.84 -12.47 0.48
CA LEU A 76 -10.59 -12.79 -0.21
C LEU A 76 -9.38 -12.69 0.73
N ALA A 77 -9.36 -11.73 1.66
CA ALA A 77 -8.28 -11.58 2.63
C ALA A 77 -8.23 -12.71 3.66
N ILE A 78 -9.40 -13.22 4.07
CA ILE A 78 -9.53 -14.31 5.04
C ILE A 78 -9.26 -15.68 4.39
N ALA A 79 -9.39 -15.79 3.06
CA ALA A 79 -9.24 -17.04 2.33
C ALA A 79 -8.02 -17.90 2.72
N PRO A 80 -6.78 -17.36 2.82
CA PRO A 80 -5.61 -18.16 3.18
C PRO A 80 -5.75 -18.89 4.52
N MET A 81 -6.48 -18.29 5.46
CA MET A 81 -6.74 -18.88 6.78
C MET A 81 -7.74 -20.03 6.71
N THR A 82 -8.68 -19.95 5.77
CA THR A 82 -9.69 -20.99 5.55
C THR A 82 -9.16 -22.17 4.74
N GLN A 83 -8.05 -21.99 4.01
CA GLN A 83 -7.51 -22.99 3.09
C GLN A 83 -7.34 -24.37 3.75
N SER A 84 -6.71 -24.43 4.92
CA SER A 84 -6.49 -25.70 5.63
C SER A 84 -7.80 -26.43 5.93
N TYR A 85 -8.86 -25.70 6.28
CA TYR A 85 -10.16 -26.29 6.58
C TYR A 85 -10.83 -26.87 5.33
N TRP A 86 -10.66 -26.25 4.16
CA TRP A 86 -11.16 -26.82 2.91
C TRP A 86 -10.50 -28.17 2.61
N PHE A 87 -9.20 -28.29 2.86
CA PHE A 87 -8.49 -29.54 2.63
C PHE A 87 -8.74 -30.61 3.71
N THR A 88 -9.26 -30.25 4.89
CA THR A 88 -9.72 -31.27 5.86
C THR A 88 -11.01 -31.98 5.47
N LEU A 89 -11.72 -31.48 4.46
CA LEU A 89 -12.95 -32.11 3.94
C LEU A 89 -12.65 -33.25 2.96
N LEU A 90 -11.38 -33.46 2.58
CA LEU A 90 -11.02 -34.58 1.72
C LEU A 90 -11.18 -35.90 2.50
N PRO A 91 -11.91 -36.88 1.95
CA PRO A 91 -12.01 -38.20 2.55
C PRO A 91 -10.64 -38.91 2.51
N ASP A 92 -10.19 -39.45 3.65
CA ASP A 92 -9.07 -40.39 3.71
C ASP A 92 -9.54 -41.76 3.18
N ASN A 93 -9.63 -41.89 1.86
CA ASN A 93 -9.94 -43.17 1.21
C ASN A 93 -8.65 -43.96 0.99
N THR A 94 -8.46 -45.02 1.77
CA THR A 94 -7.27 -45.90 1.71
C THR A 94 -7.37 -47.00 0.64
N GLY A 95 -8.52 -47.13 -0.04
CA GLY A 95 -8.81 -48.23 -0.96
C GLY A 95 -8.56 -47.96 -2.45
N ASP A 96 -8.47 -46.71 -2.88
CA ASP A 96 -8.24 -46.31 -4.27
C ASP A 96 -7.13 -45.25 -4.35
N PRO A 97 -6.00 -45.53 -5.01
CA PRO A 97 -4.89 -44.58 -5.12
C PRO A 97 -5.28 -43.27 -5.83
N ASN A 98 -6.24 -43.31 -6.76
CA ASN A 98 -6.61 -42.15 -7.58
C ASN A 98 -7.71 -41.31 -6.94
N ALA A 99 -8.52 -41.88 -6.05
CA ALA A 99 -9.64 -41.18 -5.42
C ALA A 99 -9.19 -39.97 -4.58
N ALA A 100 -8.00 -40.05 -3.98
CA ALA A 100 -7.42 -38.93 -3.24
C ALA A 100 -7.01 -37.77 -4.16
N GLU A 101 -6.42 -38.08 -5.31
CA GLU A 101 -6.01 -37.08 -6.31
C GLU A 101 -7.23 -36.40 -6.95
N ASP A 102 -8.24 -37.17 -7.34
CA ASP A 102 -9.48 -36.63 -7.93
C ASP A 102 -10.24 -35.75 -6.93
N ALA A 103 -10.35 -36.18 -5.67
CA ALA A 103 -10.97 -35.38 -4.61
C ALA A 103 -10.18 -34.08 -4.36
N TRP A 104 -8.85 -34.16 -4.38
CA TRP A 104 -7.98 -32.99 -4.23
C TRP A 104 -8.16 -32.00 -5.37
N VAL A 105 -8.18 -32.48 -6.63
CA VAL A 105 -8.39 -31.64 -7.81
C VAL A 105 -9.75 -30.96 -7.75
N LEU A 106 -10.81 -31.68 -7.36
CA LEU A 106 -12.15 -31.11 -7.21
C LEU A 106 -12.21 -30.00 -6.15
N VAL A 107 -11.68 -30.27 -4.95
CA VAL A 107 -11.67 -29.29 -3.84
C VAL A 107 -10.80 -28.08 -4.18
N ALA A 108 -9.62 -28.29 -4.75
CA ALA A 108 -8.74 -27.21 -5.19
C ALA A 108 -9.41 -26.36 -6.27
N THR A 109 -10.04 -26.98 -7.28
CA THR A 109 -10.72 -26.27 -8.36
C THR A 109 -11.87 -25.42 -7.83
N ALA A 110 -12.68 -25.96 -6.92
CA ALA A 110 -13.78 -25.23 -6.29
C ALA A 110 -13.26 -24.04 -5.45
N TYR A 111 -12.25 -24.29 -4.60
CA TYR A 111 -11.65 -23.26 -3.75
C TYR A 111 -11.05 -22.12 -4.59
N PHE A 112 -10.16 -22.42 -5.54
CA PHE A 112 -9.54 -21.41 -6.39
C PHE A 112 -10.54 -20.73 -7.34
N GLY A 113 -11.58 -21.44 -7.78
CA GLY A 113 -12.67 -20.86 -8.55
C GLY A 113 -13.43 -19.78 -7.76
N ILE A 114 -13.75 -20.04 -6.49
CA ILE A 114 -14.38 -19.05 -5.60
C ILE A 114 -13.45 -17.85 -5.38
N LEU A 115 -12.17 -18.09 -5.14
CA LEU A 115 -11.19 -17.00 -4.97
C LEU A 115 -11.06 -16.15 -6.23
N LEU A 116 -11.08 -16.75 -7.41
CA LEU A 116 -11.03 -16.03 -8.68
C LEU A 116 -12.23 -15.10 -8.82
N VAL A 117 -13.44 -15.60 -8.54
CA VAL A 117 -14.67 -14.77 -8.60
C VAL A 117 -14.61 -13.61 -7.60
N LEU A 118 -14.21 -13.88 -6.35
CA LEU A 118 -14.06 -12.84 -5.33
C LEU A 118 -12.99 -11.81 -5.70
N ALA A 119 -11.87 -12.25 -6.29
CA ALA A 119 -10.81 -11.38 -6.76
C ALA A 119 -11.29 -10.47 -7.89
N VAL A 120 -11.99 -11.03 -8.89
CA VAL A 120 -12.54 -10.24 -10.01
C VAL A 120 -13.54 -9.19 -9.50
N ILE A 121 -14.48 -9.58 -8.62
CA ILE A 121 -15.44 -8.64 -8.02
C ILE A 121 -14.71 -7.52 -7.27
N SER A 122 -13.72 -7.88 -6.45
CA SER A 122 -12.93 -6.92 -5.68
C SER A 122 -12.19 -5.94 -6.57
N VAL A 123 -11.47 -6.44 -7.60
CA VAL A 123 -10.71 -5.63 -8.56
C VAL A 123 -11.63 -4.68 -9.33
N VAL A 124 -12.77 -5.18 -9.82
CA VAL A 124 -13.73 -4.38 -10.59
C VAL A 124 -14.34 -3.28 -9.73
N GLU A 125 -14.73 -3.58 -8.49
CA GLU A 125 -15.28 -2.57 -7.57
C GLU A 125 -14.23 -1.52 -7.16
N ILE A 126 -12.97 -1.93 -6.93
CA ILE A 126 -11.87 -0.99 -6.66
C ILE A 126 -11.63 -0.07 -7.87
N ALA A 127 -11.58 -0.63 -9.08
CA ALA A 127 -11.41 0.14 -10.31
C ALA A 127 -12.58 1.12 -10.55
N ARG A 128 -13.80 0.70 -10.21
CA ARG A 128 -15.03 1.51 -10.32
C ARG A 128 -15.13 2.58 -9.25
N ALA A 129 -14.55 2.39 -8.07
CA ALA A 129 -14.56 3.37 -7.00
C ALA A 129 -13.85 4.68 -7.38
N ARG A 130 -12.96 4.65 -8.39
CA ARG A 130 -12.20 5.81 -8.92
C ARG A 130 -11.43 6.60 -7.83
N VAL A 131 -11.17 5.98 -6.69
CA VAL A 131 -10.38 6.56 -5.59
C VAL A 131 -8.91 6.69 -6.01
N ILE A 132 -8.42 5.76 -6.84
CA ILE A 132 -7.05 5.74 -7.33
C ILE A 132 -6.99 6.44 -8.70
N PRO A 133 -6.05 7.38 -8.92
CA PRO A 133 -5.89 8.03 -10.21
C PRO A 133 -5.55 7.02 -11.32
N SER A 134 -6.09 7.25 -12.52
CA SER A 134 -5.68 6.50 -13.71
C SER A 134 -4.19 6.77 -14.00
N PRO A 135 -3.37 5.77 -14.36
CA PRO A 135 -3.70 4.38 -14.70
C PRO A 135 -3.70 3.39 -13.52
N TRP A 136 -3.25 3.81 -12.34
CA TRP A 136 -2.96 2.92 -11.19
C TRP A 136 -4.19 2.20 -10.60
N ARG A 137 -5.40 2.61 -10.96
CA ARG A 137 -6.65 1.93 -10.58
C ARG A 137 -6.71 0.44 -10.99
N TRP A 138 -5.90 0.05 -11.99
CA TRP A 138 -5.80 -1.34 -12.47
C TRP A 138 -4.64 -2.12 -11.85
N ALA A 139 -3.88 -1.53 -10.92
CA ALA A 139 -2.79 -2.23 -10.25
C ALA A 139 -3.22 -3.55 -9.57
N PRO A 140 -4.38 -3.62 -8.89
CA PRO A 140 -4.86 -4.90 -8.35
C PRO A 140 -5.11 -5.97 -9.42
N LEU A 141 -5.55 -5.55 -10.62
CA LEU A 141 -5.74 -6.47 -11.76
C LEU A 141 -4.40 -7.03 -12.23
N TRP A 142 -3.37 -6.19 -12.31
CA TRP A 142 -2.04 -6.65 -12.72
C TRP A 142 -1.49 -7.70 -11.76
N VAL A 143 -1.64 -7.49 -10.46
CA VAL A 143 -1.22 -8.47 -9.45
C VAL A 143 -2.06 -9.75 -9.51
N MET A 144 -3.37 -9.62 -9.73
CA MET A 144 -4.26 -10.77 -9.92
C MET A 144 -3.83 -11.65 -11.10
N VAL A 145 -3.35 -11.07 -12.20
CA VAL A 145 -2.84 -11.81 -13.37
C VAL A 145 -1.42 -12.31 -13.14
N TRP A 146 -0.56 -11.51 -12.50
CA TRP A 146 0.84 -11.84 -12.24
C TRP A 146 1.01 -13.06 -11.32
N THR A 147 0.20 -13.17 -10.27
CA THR A 147 0.27 -14.27 -9.30
C THR A 147 0.12 -15.67 -9.93
N PRO A 148 -0.96 -15.99 -10.69
CA PRO A 148 -1.08 -17.30 -11.33
C PRO A 148 -0.03 -17.51 -12.43
N VAL A 149 0.39 -16.46 -13.14
CA VAL A 149 1.45 -16.56 -14.15
C VAL A 149 2.78 -17.00 -13.53
N THR A 150 3.21 -16.33 -12.46
CA THR A 150 4.45 -16.70 -11.77
C THR A 150 4.38 -18.08 -11.13
N TYR A 151 3.21 -18.45 -10.59
CA TYR A 151 2.98 -19.78 -10.05
C TYR A 151 3.05 -20.86 -11.15
N ALA A 152 2.40 -20.64 -12.30
CA ALA A 152 2.44 -21.57 -13.43
C ALA A 152 3.87 -21.74 -14.00
N ILE A 153 4.62 -20.65 -14.09
CA ILE A 153 6.04 -20.67 -14.47
C ILE A 153 6.84 -21.52 -13.47
N GLY A 154 6.65 -21.28 -12.16
CA GLY A 154 7.35 -22.04 -11.14
C GLY A 154 7.00 -23.53 -11.16
N LEU A 155 5.74 -23.88 -11.40
CA LEU A 155 5.29 -25.26 -11.55
C LEU A 155 5.88 -25.93 -12.80
N ALA A 156 5.97 -25.22 -13.92
CA ALA A 156 6.60 -25.72 -15.14
C ALA A 156 8.09 -26.03 -14.95
N PHE A 157 8.81 -25.24 -14.15
CA PHE A 157 10.19 -25.55 -13.78
C PHE A 157 10.30 -26.76 -12.87
N PHE A 158 9.37 -26.93 -11.92
CA PHE A 158 9.31 -28.11 -11.05
C PHE A 158 9.04 -29.40 -11.82
N SER A 159 8.20 -29.37 -12.85
CA SER A 159 7.91 -30.56 -13.66
C SER A 159 9.01 -30.88 -14.67
N ALA A 160 9.86 -29.91 -15.01
CA ALA A 160 10.93 -30.07 -15.99
C ALA A 160 12.20 -30.73 -15.44
N ALA A 161 12.40 -30.81 -14.12
CA ALA A 161 13.63 -31.35 -13.54
C ALA A 161 13.43 -32.00 -12.16
N PRO A 162 14.27 -33.00 -11.79
CA PRO A 162 14.26 -33.58 -10.46
C PRO A 162 14.52 -32.55 -9.34
N LEU A 163 13.98 -32.86 -8.16
CA LEU A 163 14.24 -32.11 -6.92
C LEU A 163 15.75 -32.06 -6.61
N GLY A 164 16.22 -30.92 -6.10
CA GLY A 164 17.64 -30.70 -5.78
C GLY A 164 18.47 -30.12 -6.94
N THR A 165 17.90 -30.00 -8.13
CA THR A 165 18.55 -29.32 -9.26
C THR A 165 18.42 -27.80 -9.16
N ALA A 166 19.30 -27.07 -9.88
CA ALA A 166 19.18 -25.62 -10.03
C ALA A 166 17.83 -25.22 -10.66
N VAL A 167 17.33 -26.01 -11.61
CA VAL A 167 16.04 -25.80 -12.30
C VAL A 167 14.86 -25.87 -11.31
N ALA A 168 14.80 -26.91 -10.48
CA ALA A 168 13.79 -27.02 -9.42
C ALA A 168 13.89 -25.87 -8.40
N SER A 169 15.12 -25.39 -8.14
CA SER A 169 15.35 -24.25 -7.24
C SER A 169 14.81 -22.94 -7.83
N PHE A 170 14.98 -22.71 -9.13
CA PHE A 170 14.31 -21.60 -9.82
C PHE A 170 12.79 -21.71 -9.76
N GLY A 171 12.24 -22.92 -9.95
CA GLY A 171 10.80 -23.17 -9.78
C GLY A 171 10.29 -22.76 -8.41
N ALA A 172 10.99 -23.16 -7.35
CA ALA A 172 10.67 -22.78 -5.97
C ALA A 172 10.72 -21.25 -5.76
N ILE A 173 11.73 -20.58 -6.31
CA ILE A 173 11.87 -19.12 -6.22
C ILE A 173 10.71 -18.42 -6.94
N PHE A 174 10.35 -18.84 -8.15
CA PHE A 174 9.25 -18.22 -8.90
C PHE A 174 7.89 -18.41 -8.21
N SER A 175 7.58 -19.64 -7.78
CA SER A 175 6.30 -19.93 -7.11
C SER A 175 6.16 -19.17 -5.79
N LEU A 176 7.26 -18.93 -5.08
CA LEU A 176 7.25 -18.32 -3.75
C LEU A 176 7.41 -16.79 -3.80
N CYS A 177 8.40 -16.30 -4.55
CA CYS A 177 8.69 -14.87 -4.63
C CYS A 177 7.78 -14.14 -5.62
N GLY A 178 7.25 -14.81 -6.65
CA GLY A 178 6.40 -14.20 -7.66
C GLY A 178 5.16 -13.50 -7.10
N PRO A 179 4.31 -14.20 -6.32
CA PRO A 179 3.17 -13.60 -5.65
C PRO A 179 3.58 -12.53 -4.63
N ALA A 180 4.68 -12.75 -3.92
CA ALA A 180 5.21 -11.81 -2.92
C ALA A 180 5.60 -10.47 -3.55
N VAL A 181 6.18 -10.47 -4.75
CA VAL A 181 6.50 -9.25 -5.51
C VAL A 181 5.22 -8.47 -5.85
N GLY A 182 4.15 -9.17 -6.23
CA GLY A 182 2.85 -8.53 -6.49
C GLY A 182 2.27 -7.83 -5.25
N VAL A 183 2.29 -8.52 -4.10
CA VAL A 183 1.84 -7.94 -2.83
C VAL A 183 2.73 -6.78 -2.39
N ALA A 184 4.05 -6.91 -2.52
CA ALA A 184 4.99 -5.84 -2.20
C ALA A 184 4.77 -4.60 -3.08
N PHE A 185 4.51 -4.81 -4.37
CA PHE A 185 4.18 -3.73 -5.30
C PHE A 185 2.92 -2.97 -4.87
N LEU A 186 1.85 -3.66 -4.44
CA LEU A 186 0.66 -3.01 -3.88
C LEU A 186 0.96 -2.26 -2.58
N GLY A 187 1.80 -2.83 -1.71
CA GLY A 187 2.26 -2.17 -0.48
C GLY A 187 2.99 -0.86 -0.77
N VAL A 188 3.95 -0.87 -1.69
CA VAL A 188 4.68 0.33 -2.13
C VAL A 188 3.72 1.35 -2.75
N LEU A 189 2.82 0.91 -3.64
CA LEU A 189 1.85 1.79 -4.28
C LEU A 189 0.94 2.46 -3.26
N ALA A 190 0.49 1.73 -2.22
CA ALA A 190 -0.30 2.28 -1.14
C ALA A 190 0.46 3.37 -0.36
N ILE A 191 1.73 3.14 -0.04
CA ILE A 191 2.59 4.15 0.62
C ILE A 191 2.75 5.39 -0.25
N VAL A 192 3.12 5.21 -1.53
CA VAL A 192 3.34 6.32 -2.48
C VAL A 192 2.07 7.15 -2.64
N LEU A 193 0.91 6.50 -2.80
CA LEU A 193 -0.37 7.19 -2.91
C LEU A 193 -0.71 7.94 -1.61
N GLY A 194 -0.49 7.34 -0.45
CA GLY A 194 -0.67 8.00 0.84
C GLY A 194 0.23 9.21 1.05
N MET A 195 1.45 9.19 0.51
CA MET A 195 2.36 10.34 0.54
C MET A 195 1.93 11.46 -0.40
N ARG A 196 1.38 11.13 -1.57
CA ARG A 196 0.90 12.13 -2.55
C ARG A 196 -0.34 12.89 -2.10
N THR A 197 -1.13 12.35 -1.17
CA THR A 197 -2.28 13.05 -0.58
C THR A 197 -1.87 14.13 0.41
N ALA A 198 -0.57 14.29 0.72
CA ALA A 198 -0.09 15.44 1.46
C ALA A 198 -0.26 16.69 0.58
N PRO A 199 -1.01 17.70 1.04
CA PRO A 199 -0.89 19.01 0.43
C PRO A 199 0.59 19.38 0.51
N ALA A 200 1.21 19.71 -0.61
CA ALA A 200 2.34 20.62 -0.55
C ALA A 200 1.86 21.75 0.35
N ALA A 201 2.55 21.99 1.47
CA ALA A 201 2.29 23.17 2.27
C ALA A 201 2.22 24.30 1.25
N ALA A 202 1.04 24.91 1.09
CA ALA A 202 0.89 26.02 0.18
C ALA A 202 2.08 26.93 0.47
N PRO A 203 2.88 27.33 -0.55
CA PRO A 203 3.81 28.43 -0.37
C PRO A 203 2.98 29.48 0.31
N ASP A 204 3.34 29.74 1.56
CA ASP A 204 2.55 30.53 2.46
C ASP A 204 2.25 31.84 1.73
N GLU A 205 0.99 32.04 1.38
CA GLU A 205 0.49 33.33 0.86
C GLU A 205 0.80 34.47 1.86
N ARG A 206 1.29 34.12 3.06
CA ARG A 206 2.01 35.00 3.98
C ARG A 206 3.25 35.67 3.38
N TRP A 207 3.96 35.10 2.39
CA TRP A 207 5.00 35.87 1.69
C TRP A 207 4.40 36.84 0.67
N HIS A 208 3.32 36.46 -0.02
CA HIS A 208 2.73 37.33 -1.04
C HIS A 208 2.03 38.56 -0.46
N HIS A 209 1.34 38.47 0.69
CA HIS A 209 0.80 39.68 1.34
C HIS A 209 1.91 40.63 1.84
N TRP A 210 3.10 40.14 2.20
CA TRP A 210 4.20 41.00 2.63
C TRP A 210 4.74 41.86 1.49
N PHE A 211 4.74 41.33 0.26
CA PHE A 211 5.15 42.08 -0.93
C PHE A 211 4.03 42.97 -1.50
N ASP A 212 2.76 42.55 -1.39
CA ASP A 212 1.62 43.37 -1.81
C ASP A 212 1.39 44.57 -0.88
N ASP A 213 1.60 44.41 0.43
CA ASP A 213 1.57 45.52 1.40
C ASP A 213 2.81 46.44 1.30
N ALA A 214 3.92 45.96 0.74
CA ALA A 214 5.10 46.78 0.47
C ALA A 214 5.01 47.60 -0.82
N GLY A 215 4.08 47.25 -1.73
CA GLY A 215 3.92 47.90 -3.03
C GLY A 215 2.86 49.00 -3.11
N ALA A 216 1.92 49.05 -2.16
CA ALA A 216 0.79 49.99 -2.19
C ALA A 216 0.83 50.98 -1.02
N GLY A 217 1.77 51.92 -1.07
CA GLY A 217 1.58 53.22 -0.40
C GLY A 217 1.77 53.27 1.11
N ALA A 218 2.56 52.37 1.71
CA ALA A 218 3.19 52.72 2.98
C ALA A 218 4.04 53.97 2.73
N PRO A 219 3.77 55.12 3.39
CA PRO A 219 4.63 56.28 3.27
C PRO A 219 6.01 55.82 3.71
N LEU A 220 7.00 55.90 2.80
CA LEU A 220 8.39 55.84 3.23
C LEU A 220 8.49 56.81 4.42
N PRO A 221 8.99 56.37 5.59
CA PRO A 221 9.20 57.29 6.70
C PRO A 221 9.99 58.45 6.11
N SER A 222 9.39 59.64 6.10
CA SER A 222 10.05 60.83 5.62
C SER A 222 11.27 60.97 6.51
N ILE A 223 12.43 60.58 5.98
CA ILE A 223 13.70 60.84 6.63
C ILE A 223 13.78 62.36 6.63
N ASP A 224 13.39 62.95 7.76
CA ASP A 224 13.52 64.36 7.97
C ASP A 224 15.03 64.63 7.94
N SER A 225 15.48 65.39 6.95
CA SER A 225 16.87 65.77 6.80
C SER A 225 17.43 66.47 8.05
N SER A 226 16.57 66.95 8.94
CA SER A 226 16.95 67.52 10.24
C SER A 226 17.64 66.49 11.16
N ASP A 227 17.27 65.21 11.10
CA ASP A 227 17.86 64.16 11.94
C ASP A 227 19.28 63.83 11.51
N THR A 228 19.56 63.86 10.20
CA THR A 228 20.93 63.68 9.68
C THR A 228 21.84 64.85 9.99
N GLU A 229 21.30 66.08 10.05
CA GLU A 229 22.10 67.27 10.37
C GLU A 229 22.40 67.37 11.87
N SER A 230 21.48 66.93 12.74
CA SER A 230 21.72 66.84 14.19
C SER A 230 22.80 65.79 14.52
N ALA A 231 22.71 64.61 13.92
CA ALA A 231 23.71 63.55 14.12
C ALA A 231 25.12 63.96 13.65
N ALA A 232 25.21 64.74 12.56
CA ALA A 232 26.49 65.28 12.09
C ALA A 232 27.07 66.34 13.04
N ARG A 233 26.24 67.24 13.58
CA ARG A 233 26.69 68.28 14.52
C ARG A 233 27.13 67.71 15.87
N ASP A 234 26.49 66.65 16.34
CA ASP A 234 26.87 65.99 17.60
C ASP A 234 28.19 65.23 17.47
N ALA A 235 28.42 64.58 16.32
CA ALA A 235 29.71 63.96 16.01
C ALA A 235 30.87 64.98 15.92
N GLU A 236 30.60 66.20 15.46
CA GLU A 236 31.60 67.25 15.34
C GLU A 236 31.88 67.98 16.68
N ARG A 237 30.91 68.04 17.59
CA ARG A 237 31.14 68.52 18.98
C ARG A 237 32.00 67.57 19.79
N GLY A 238 31.83 66.26 19.62
CA GLY A 238 32.64 65.26 20.32
C GLY A 238 34.14 65.36 20.01
N ARG A 239 34.52 65.70 18.77
CA ARG A 239 35.93 65.81 18.36
C ARG A 239 36.67 67.06 18.86
N ARG A 240 35.98 68.05 19.44
CA ARG A 240 36.61 69.30 19.91
C ARG A 240 36.92 69.29 21.42
N GLN A 241 36.55 68.23 22.13
CA GLN A 241 36.77 68.09 23.58
C GLN A 241 37.93 67.15 23.94
N ASP A 242 38.54 66.50 22.94
CA ASP A 242 39.79 65.75 23.05
C ASP A 242 40.96 66.57 22.50
#